data_AF-A0A920KWU0-F1
#
_entry.id   AF-A0A920KWU0-F1
#
_cell.length_a   1.000
_cell.length_b   1.000
_cell.length_c   1.000
_cell.angle_alpha   90.00
_cell.angle_beta   90.00
_cell.angle_gamma   90.00
#
_symmetry.space_group_name_H-M   'P 1'
#
loop_
_entity.id
_entity.type
_entity.pdbx_description
1 polymer ?
#
loop_
_entity_poly.entity_id
_entity_poly.type
_entity_poly.pdbx_seq_one_letter_code
_entity_poly.pdbx_strand_id
1 'polypeptide(L)' 'MAKEIDAIDRVMSSGEKPVLAILGGAKVSSKITIIENILDKVDHLILGGGMSFTLPKQWVEASETHL' A
#
# COMPACT_ATOMS: atom_id res chain seq x y z
N MET A 1 -12.44 -8.66 3.75
CA MET A 1 -11.17 -8.44 3.01
C MET A 1 -11.31 -8.64 1.51
N ALA A 2 -12.03 -9.66 1.01
CA ALA A 2 -12.19 -9.91 -0.43
C ALA A 2 -12.60 -8.68 -1.25
N LYS A 3 -13.58 -7.89 -0.78
CA LYS A 3 -14.04 -6.67 -1.47
C LYS A 3 -12.95 -5.58 -1.66
N GLU A 4 -11.99 -5.46 -0.74
CA GLU A 4 -10.90 -4.49 -0.89
C GLU A 4 -9.90 -4.96 -1.96
N ILE A 5 -9.60 -6.26 -2.02
CA ILE A 5 -8.72 -6.85 -3.02
C ILE A 5 -9.33 -6.76 -4.42
N ASP A 6 -10.62 -7.13 -4.57
CA ASP A 6 -11.31 -7.05 -5.87
C ASP A 6 -11.38 -5.62 -6.42
N ALA A 7 -11.55 -4.63 -5.54
CA ALA A 7 -11.56 -3.22 -5.91
C ALA A 7 -10.18 -2.76 -6.40
N ILE A 8 -9.13 -3.20 -5.73
CA ILE A 8 -7.75 -2.93 -6.11
C ILE A 8 -7.43 -3.56 -7.47
N ASP A 9 -7.72 -4.84 -7.67
CA ASP A 9 -7.38 -5.53 -8.92
C ASP A 9 -8.07 -4.90 -10.14
N ARG A 10 -9.31 -4.42 -9.98
CA ARG A 10 -9.99 -3.66 -11.04
C ARG A 10 -9.26 -2.37 -11.39
N VAL A 11 -8.87 -1.57 -10.39
CA VAL A 11 -8.17 -0.30 -10.61
C VAL A 11 -6.79 -0.53 -11.23
N MET A 12 -6.07 -1.57 -10.81
CA MET A 12 -4.76 -1.93 -11.35
C MET A 12 -4.83 -2.46 -12.79
N SER A 13 -5.94 -3.11 -13.18
CA SER A 13 -6.08 -3.67 -14.54
C SER A 13 -6.34 -2.62 -15.63
N SER A 14 -6.81 -1.43 -15.27
CA SER A 14 -7.21 -0.37 -16.22
C SER A 14 -6.47 0.96 -16.06
N GLY A 15 -5.59 1.08 -15.06
CA GLY A 15 -4.98 2.35 -14.68
C GLY A 15 -3.87 2.80 -15.64
N GLU A 16 -4.04 3.96 -16.27
CA GLU A 16 -2.91 4.67 -16.88
C GLU A 16 -1.93 5.11 -15.78
N LYS A 17 -0.63 4.91 -16.03
CA LYS A 17 0.42 5.36 -15.11
C LYS A 17 0.53 6.89 -15.13
N PRO A 18 0.84 7.54 -13.99
CA PRO A 18 1.20 6.94 -12.71
C PRO A 18 0.00 6.56 -11.82
N VAL A 19 0.12 5.44 -11.10
CA VAL A 19 -0.86 4.95 -10.15
C VAL A 19 -0.45 5.32 -8.73
N LEU A 20 -1.33 6.07 -8.03
CA LEU A 20 -1.18 6.42 -6.63
C LEU A 20 -2.16 5.62 -5.76
N ALA A 21 -1.63 4.86 -4.81
CA ALA A 21 -2.43 4.26 -3.75
C ALA A 21 -2.43 5.12 -2.48
N ILE A 22 -3.60 5.26 -1.88
CA ILE A 22 -3.78 5.93 -0.59
C ILE A 22 -4.42 4.93 0.38
N LEU A 23 -3.72 4.64 1.48
CA LEU A 23 -4.19 3.71 2.51
C LEU A 23 -4.29 4.43 3.85
N GLY A 24 -5.42 4.25 4.52
CA GLY A 24 -5.69 4.81 5.83
C GLY A 24 -6.16 3.77 6.85
N GLY A 25 -6.19 4.16 8.12
CA GLY A 25 -6.75 3.35 9.21
C GLY A 25 -5.94 3.46 10.50
N ALA A 26 -6.36 2.73 11.54
CA ALA A 26 -5.75 2.83 12.87
C ALA A 26 -4.53 1.93 13.08
N LYS A 27 -4.41 0.80 12.35
CA LYS A 27 -3.38 -0.22 12.61
C LYS A 27 -2.85 -0.83 11.32
N VAL A 28 -1.54 -0.68 11.08
CA VAL A 28 -0.85 -1.20 9.88
C VAL A 28 -0.98 -2.71 9.74
N SER A 29 -0.92 -3.46 10.85
CA SER A 29 -0.99 -4.93 10.85
C SER A 29 -2.26 -5.49 10.21
N SER A 30 -3.34 -4.72 10.17
CA SER A 30 -4.61 -5.16 9.58
C SER A 30 -4.64 -5.00 8.06
N LYS A 31 -3.62 -4.37 7.48
CA LYS A 31 -3.54 -3.99 6.06
C LYS A 31 -2.23 -4.44 5.38
N ILE A 32 -1.31 -5.10 6.09
CA ILE A 32 -0.02 -5.57 5.54
C ILE A 32 -0.19 -6.36 4.24
N THR A 33 -1.07 -7.37 4.23
CA THR A 33 -1.32 -8.21 3.05
C THR A 33 -1.84 -7.40 1.85
N ILE A 34 -2.56 -6.31 2.09
CA ILE A 34 -3.04 -5.44 1.01
C ILE A 34 -1.88 -4.60 0.47
N ILE A 35 -1.02 -4.09 1.35
CA ILE A 35 0.14 -3.31 0.94
C ILE A 35 1.10 -4.18 0.11
N GLU A 36 1.39 -5.41 0.55
CA GLU A 36 2.20 -6.39 -0.18
C GLU A 36 1.65 -6.65 -1.60
N ASN A 37 0.33 -6.76 -1.75
CA ASN A 37 -0.30 -7.03 -3.04
C ASN A 37 -0.28 -5.84 -4.03
N ILE A 38 -0.10 -4.61 -3.54
CA ILE A 38 -0.15 -3.40 -4.38
C ILE A 38 1.21 -2.73 -4.57
N LEU A 39 2.20 -3.04 -3.73
CA LEU A 39 3.54 -2.44 -3.78
C LEU A 39 4.16 -2.50 -5.18
N ASP A 40 4.05 -3.64 -5.86
CA ASP A 40 4.62 -3.84 -7.21
C ASP A 40 3.76 -3.23 -8.33
N LYS A 41 2.56 -2.73 -8.01
CA LYS A 41 1.56 -2.25 -8.97
C LYS A 41 1.35 -0.74 -8.92
N VAL A 42 1.89 -0.05 -7.90
CA VAL A 42 1.71 1.39 -7.68
C VAL A 42 3.02 2.13 -7.88
N ASP A 43 2.96 3.31 -8.48
CA ASP A 43 4.13 4.17 -8.61
C ASP A 43 4.32 5.02 -7.33
N HIS A 44 3.23 5.30 -6.62
CA HIS A 44 3.24 6.04 -5.36
C HIS A 44 2.31 5.41 -4.31
N LEU A 45 2.74 5.47 -3.04
CA LEU A 45 1.95 5.02 -1.89
C LEU A 45 1.92 6.09 -0.79
N ILE A 46 0.73 6.49 -0.36
CA ILE A 46 0.52 7.39 0.78
C ILE A 46 -0.17 6.62 1.91
N LEU A 47 0.41 6.69 3.12
CA LEU A 47 -0.17 6.13 4.34
C LEU A 47 -0.68 7.26 5.25
N GLY A 48 -1.94 7.19 5.67
CA GLY A 48 -2.58 8.19 6.53
C GLY A 48 -3.32 7.60 7.74
N GLY A 49 -3.76 8.44 8.67
CA GLY A 49 -4.52 8.04 9.86
C GLY A 49 -3.64 7.46 10.99
N GLY A 50 -4.23 6.71 11.93
CA GLY A 50 -3.49 6.16 13.08
C GLY A 50 -2.27 5.29 12.72
N MET A 51 -2.27 4.66 11.53
CA MET A 51 -1.14 3.87 11.04
C MET A 51 0.07 4.72 10.60
N SER A 52 -0.10 6.00 10.28
CA SER A 52 1.03 6.87 9.92
C SER A 52 1.96 7.12 11.11
N PHE A 53 1.45 7.00 12.34
CA PHE A 53 2.23 7.16 13.57
C PHE A 53 3.08 5.93 13.92
N THR A 54 2.76 4.77 13.33
CA THR A 54 3.43 3.49 13.63
C THR A 54 4.25 3.02 12.45
N LEU A 55 4.79 3.93 11.63
CA LEU A 55 5.67 3.59 10.51
C LEU A 55 6.75 2.62 11.00
N PRO A 56 6.64 1.31 10.71
CA PRO A 56 7.54 0.35 11.30
C PRO A 56 8.91 0.58 10.66
N LYS A 57 9.98 0.67 11.46
CA LYS A 57 11.36 0.81 10.97
C LYS A 57 11.69 -0.12 9.78
N GLN A 58 11.07 -1.30 9.75
CA GLN A 58 11.16 -2.32 8.69
C GLN A 58 10.80 -1.81 7.28
N TRP A 59 9.93 -0.78 7.17
CA TRP A 59 9.50 -0.24 5.87
C TRP A 59 10.52 0.75 5.28
N VAL A 60 11.32 1.39 6.12
CA VAL A 60 12.45 2.21 5.66
C VAL A 60 13.52 1.29 5.03
N GLU A 61 13.84 0.18 5.68
CA GLU A 61 14.80 -0.82 5.14
C GLU A 61 14.32 -1.47 3.84
N ALA A 62 13.01 -1.74 3.70
CA ALA A 62 12.47 -2.29 2.45
C ALA A 62 12.62 -1.33 1.26
N SER A 63 12.62 -0.02 1.49
CA SER A 63 12.87 0.99 0.45
C SER A 63 14.35 1.16 0.09
N GLU A 64 15.25 0.80 1.00
CA GLU A 64 16.71 0.87 0.80
C GLU A 64 17.28 -0.40 0.12
N THR A 65 16.51 -1.48 0.03
CA THR A 65 16.95 -2.77 -0.57
C THR A 65 16.73 -2.83 -2.09
N HIS A 66 16.60 -1.69 -2.76
CA HIS A 66 16.49 -1.60 -4.23
C HIS A 66 17.56 -0.68 -4.87
N LEU A 67 18.70 -0.51 -4.19
CA LEU A 67 19.94 0.05 -4.78
C LEU A 67 20.93 -1.06 -5.16
#